data_AF-A0AA88XVS2-F1
#
_entry.id   AF-A0AA88XVS2-F1
#
_cell.length_a   1.000
_cell.length_b   1.000
_cell.length_c   1.000
_cell.angle_alpha   90.00
_cell.angle_beta   90.00
_cell.angle_gamma   90.00
#
_symmetry.space_group_name_H-M   'P 1'
#
loop_
_entity.id
_entity.type
_entity.pdbx_description
1 polymer ?
#
loop_
_entity_poly.entity_id
_entity_poly.type
_entity_poly.pdbx_seq_one_letter_code
_entity_poly.pdbx_strand_id
1 'polypeptide(L)'
;MFGVTLLSTCLFAHFTKNSRDAVIKTTILWGRVIGLSIYILTRCHSYFTVTGSSTCKWNEKALYFGIYGDCLWFLGNLVYAVKSSFQGERAKILYGRLEGHLVTDFIFTFLFALSFYVFPGHMLGFQAKIKLDKMHASITRLMAAILFNSTFIAGSSSRFTSKDDKLAFLLSRIIGITGYILSQIYAQLTTDNWTHWHVYFGMLGMTVWLVNAVAGYMYGRQKEQTHTE
;
A
#
# COMPACT_ATOMS: atom_id res chain seq x y z
N MET A 1 5.44 5.46 -8.56
CA MET A 1 4.94 5.05 -7.22
C MET A 1 3.78 4.07 -7.29
N PHE A 2 2.67 4.38 -7.96
CA PHE A 2 1.52 3.45 -8.13
C PHE A 2 1.93 2.01 -8.53
N GLY A 3 2.79 1.87 -9.55
CA GLY A 3 3.26 0.55 -10.01
C GLY A 3 4.04 -0.23 -8.95
N VAL A 4 4.76 0.46 -8.06
CA VAL A 4 5.51 -0.16 -6.95
C VAL A 4 4.55 -0.70 -5.89
N THR A 5 3.45 0.02 -5.61
CA THR A 5 2.41 -0.45 -4.69
C THR A 5 1.77 -1.74 -5.18
N LEU A 6 1.40 -1.78 -6.47
CA LEU A 6 0.84 -2.98 -7.09
C LEU A 6 1.86 -4.12 -7.10
N LEU A 7 3.10 -3.85 -7.49
CA LEU A 7 4.18 -4.83 -7.49
C LEU A 7 4.37 -5.48 -6.12
N SER A 8 4.39 -4.70 -5.04
CA SER A 8 4.53 -5.23 -3.68
C SER A 8 3.38 -6.19 -3.32
N THR A 9 2.13 -5.85 -3.65
CA THR A 9 0.99 -6.75 -3.40
C THR A 9 1.01 -8.01 -4.29
N CYS A 10 1.50 -7.90 -5.52
CA CYS A 10 1.68 -9.04 -6.42
C CYS A 10 2.81 -9.96 -5.95
N LEU A 11 3.92 -9.40 -5.48
CA LEU A 11 5.03 -10.15 -4.89
C LEU A 11 4.57 -10.90 -3.65
N PHE A 12 3.80 -10.25 -2.77
CA PHE A 12 3.24 -10.91 -1.60
C PHE A 12 2.36 -12.11 -2.02
N ALA A 13 1.42 -11.89 -2.95
CA ALA A 13 0.58 -12.96 -3.48
C ALA A 13 1.39 -14.09 -4.13
N HIS A 14 2.50 -13.77 -4.79
CA HIS A 14 3.40 -14.76 -5.38
C HIS A 14 4.13 -15.58 -4.31
N PHE A 15 4.69 -14.92 -3.29
CA PHE A 15 5.42 -15.58 -2.21
C PHE A 15 4.51 -16.50 -1.38
N THR A 16 3.23 -16.15 -1.22
CA THR A 16 2.26 -16.93 -0.45
C THR A 16 1.38 -17.83 -1.30
N LYS A 17 1.66 -18.02 -2.60
CA LYS A 17 0.79 -18.77 -3.53
C LYS A 17 0.53 -20.21 -3.08
N ASN A 18 1.51 -20.82 -2.42
CA ASN A 18 1.48 -22.20 -1.94
C ASN A 18 1.05 -22.30 -0.47
N SER A 19 0.72 -21.17 0.18
CA SER A 19 0.28 -21.20 1.57
C SER A 19 -1.04 -21.93 1.72
N ARG A 20 -1.14 -22.72 2.79
CA ARG A 20 -2.35 -23.40 3.23
C ARG A 20 -3.24 -22.52 4.10
N ASP A 21 -2.74 -21.35 4.52
CA ASP A 21 -3.51 -20.41 5.33
C ASP A 21 -4.56 -19.67 4.48
N ALA A 22 -5.83 -20.03 4.69
CA ALA A 22 -6.95 -19.41 4.01
C ALA A 22 -7.07 -17.91 4.31
N VAL A 23 -6.59 -17.44 5.47
CA VAL A 23 -6.64 -16.03 5.88
C VAL A 23 -5.87 -15.17 4.90
N ILE A 24 -4.77 -15.65 4.32
CA ILE A 24 -3.93 -14.87 3.41
C ILE A 24 -4.66 -14.58 2.10
N LYS A 25 -5.22 -15.61 1.47
CA LYS A 25 -5.95 -15.46 0.19
C LYS A 25 -7.12 -14.51 0.38
N THR A 26 -7.89 -14.71 1.45
CA THR A 26 -9.01 -13.85 1.82
C THR A 26 -8.56 -12.42 2.12
N THR A 27 -7.45 -12.24 2.84
CA THR A 27 -6.88 -10.92 3.16
C THR A 27 -6.45 -10.15 1.92
N ILE A 28 -5.77 -10.81 0.97
CA ILE A 28 -5.35 -10.18 -0.28
C ILE A 28 -6.57 -9.74 -1.11
N LEU A 29 -7.60 -10.60 -1.21
CA LEU A 29 -8.83 -10.28 -1.94
C LEU A 29 -9.57 -9.11 -1.29
N TRP A 30 -9.81 -9.16 0.02
CA TRP A 30 -10.49 -8.09 0.75
C TRP A 30 -9.69 -6.78 0.75
N GLY A 31 -8.36 -6.84 0.85
CA GLY A 31 -7.50 -5.67 0.70
C GLY A 31 -7.71 -5.00 -0.65
N ARG A 32 -7.76 -5.78 -1.74
CA ARG A 32 -8.06 -5.26 -3.08
C ARG A 32 -9.47 -4.68 -3.17
N VAL A 33 -10.48 -5.36 -2.62
CA VAL A 33 -11.87 -4.86 -2.60
C VAL A 33 -11.93 -3.50 -1.90
N ILE A 34 -11.33 -3.36 -0.70
CA ILE A 34 -11.33 -2.10 0.05
C ILE A 34 -10.59 -1.00 -0.69
N GLY A 35 -9.36 -1.28 -1.15
CA GLY A 35 -8.56 -0.29 -1.87
C GLY A 35 -9.22 0.18 -3.17
N LEU A 36 -9.82 -0.74 -3.94
CA LEU A 36 -10.54 -0.43 -5.17
C LEU A 36 -11.83 0.36 -4.91
N SER A 37 -12.58 0.04 -3.85
CA SER A 37 -13.75 0.85 -3.45
C SER A 37 -13.36 2.31 -3.23
N ILE A 38 -12.33 2.55 -2.42
CA ILE A 38 -11.85 3.90 -2.11
C ILE A 38 -11.30 4.57 -3.38
N TYR A 39 -10.60 3.82 -4.24
CA TYR A 39 -10.04 4.32 -5.49
C TYR A 39 -11.13 4.78 -6.47
N ILE A 40 -12.16 3.95 -6.69
CA ILE A 40 -13.31 4.28 -7.55
C ILE A 40 -14.04 5.51 -7.02
N LEU A 41 -14.34 5.56 -5.72
CA LEU A 41 -15.00 6.72 -5.10
C LEU A 41 -14.17 8.00 -5.27
N THR A 42 -12.85 7.91 -5.09
CA THR A 42 -11.92 9.02 -5.29
C THR A 42 -11.91 9.48 -6.74
N ARG A 43 -11.97 8.55 -7.69
CA ARG A 43 -12.00 8.83 -9.13
C ARG A 43 -13.28 9.57 -9.53
N CYS A 44 -14.43 9.12 -9.03
CA CYS A 44 -15.71 9.80 -9.19
C CYS A 44 -15.68 11.21 -8.59
N HIS A 45 -15.24 11.36 -7.34
CA HIS A 45 -15.09 12.66 -6.70
C HIS A 45 -14.14 13.60 -7.48
N SER A 46 -13.01 13.06 -7.92
CA SER A 46 -12.01 13.78 -8.72
C SER A 46 -12.60 14.26 -10.04
N TYR A 47 -13.41 13.45 -10.73
CA TYR A 47 -14.09 13.86 -11.95
C TYR A 47 -14.92 15.13 -11.73
N PHE A 48 -15.81 15.13 -10.74
CA PHE A 48 -16.67 16.29 -10.45
C PHE A 48 -15.89 17.52 -9.98
N THR A 49 -14.76 17.31 -9.28
CA THR A 49 -13.97 18.41 -8.70
C THR A 49 -13.00 19.04 -9.72
N VAL A 50 -12.48 18.24 -10.67
CA VAL A 50 -11.44 18.65 -11.63
C VAL A 50 -12.04 19.08 -12.97
N THR A 51 -13.20 18.56 -13.40
CA THR A 51 -13.84 18.99 -14.67
C THR A 51 -14.18 20.48 -14.74
N GLY A 52 -14.48 21.09 -13.58
CA GLY A 52 -14.67 22.54 -13.47
C GLY A 52 -13.39 23.38 -13.46
N SER A 53 -12.20 22.77 -13.56
CA SER A 53 -10.92 23.48 -13.58
C SER A 53 -10.53 23.89 -15.00
N SER A 54 -10.07 25.14 -15.17
CA SER A 54 -9.56 25.65 -16.45
C SER A 54 -8.11 25.23 -16.74
N THR A 55 -7.34 24.81 -15.73
CA THR A 55 -5.89 24.59 -15.85
C THR A 55 -5.49 23.14 -16.13
N CYS A 56 -6.29 22.16 -15.70
CA CYS A 56 -5.99 20.74 -15.89
C CYS A 56 -7.29 19.93 -15.82
N LYS A 57 -7.47 19.00 -16.78
CA LYS A 57 -8.65 18.14 -16.88
C LYS A 57 -8.22 16.70 -17.09
N TRP A 58 -9.04 15.77 -16.60
CA TRP A 58 -8.88 14.37 -16.96
C TRP A 58 -9.10 14.19 -18.45
N ASN A 59 -8.28 13.35 -19.09
CA ASN A 59 -8.62 12.82 -20.39
C ASN A 59 -9.86 11.91 -20.21
N GLU A 60 -10.97 12.28 -20.84
CA GLU A 60 -12.26 11.58 -20.72
C GLU A 60 -12.12 10.08 -21.01
N LYS A 61 -11.35 9.72 -22.05
CA LYS A 61 -11.11 8.30 -22.40
C LYS A 61 -10.37 7.56 -21.30
N ALA A 62 -9.35 8.18 -20.70
CA ALA A 62 -8.59 7.58 -19.60
C ALA A 62 -9.42 7.48 -18.31
N LEU A 63 -10.37 8.40 -18.13
CA LEU A 63 -11.31 8.36 -17.03
C LEU A 63 -12.33 7.23 -17.20
N TYR A 64 -13.06 7.20 -18.31
CA TYR A 64 -14.08 6.18 -18.54
C TYR A 64 -13.46 4.79 -18.59
N PHE A 65 -12.43 4.57 -19.43
CA PHE A 65 -11.78 3.27 -19.53
C PHE A 65 -11.23 2.80 -18.18
N GLY A 66 -10.62 3.71 -17.42
CA GLY A 66 -10.14 3.35 -16.09
C GLY A 66 -11.27 3.04 -15.11
N ILE A 67 -12.35 3.84 -15.03
CA ILE A 67 -13.49 3.56 -14.12
C ILE A 67 -14.13 2.21 -14.46
N TYR A 68 -14.37 1.92 -15.75
CA TYR A 68 -14.94 0.63 -16.16
C TYR A 68 -14.00 -0.53 -15.80
N GLY A 69 -12.70 -0.40 -16.08
CA GLY A 69 -11.70 -1.40 -15.71
C GLY A 69 -11.60 -1.61 -14.20
N ASP A 70 -11.62 -0.53 -13.42
CA ASP A 70 -11.58 -0.56 -11.97
C ASP A 70 -12.83 -1.24 -11.38
N CYS A 71 -14.02 -0.95 -11.92
CA CYS A 71 -15.28 -1.57 -11.54
C CYS A 71 -15.30 -3.08 -11.85
N LEU A 72 -14.82 -3.49 -13.02
CA LEU A 72 -14.70 -4.90 -13.38
C LEU A 72 -13.68 -5.62 -12.48
N TRP A 73 -12.54 -4.97 -12.20
CA TRP A 73 -11.53 -5.51 -11.30
C TRP A 73 -12.06 -5.63 -9.87
N PHE A 74 -12.80 -4.62 -9.39
CA PHE A 74 -13.49 -4.64 -8.11
C PHE A 74 -14.48 -5.79 -8.03
N LEU A 75 -15.37 -5.92 -9.03
CA LEU A 75 -16.39 -6.97 -9.06
C LEU A 75 -15.77 -8.36 -9.08
N GLY A 76 -14.70 -8.56 -9.86
CA GLY A 76 -13.95 -9.81 -9.87
C GLY A 76 -13.41 -10.16 -8.48
N ASN A 77 -12.68 -9.24 -7.84
CA ASN A 77 -12.16 -9.48 -6.48
C ASN A 77 -13.29 -9.69 -5.46
N LEU A 78 -14.39 -8.94 -5.57
CA LEU A 78 -15.52 -9.03 -4.65
C LEU A 78 -16.22 -10.39 -4.74
N VAL A 79 -16.50 -10.88 -5.95
CA VAL A 79 -17.13 -12.19 -6.15
C VAL A 79 -16.25 -13.30 -5.55
N TYR A 80 -14.93 -13.25 -5.76
CA TYR A 80 -14.02 -14.22 -5.14
C TYR A 80 -13.91 -14.03 -3.63
N ALA A 81 -13.89 -12.80 -3.12
CA ALA A 81 -13.81 -12.50 -1.68
C ALA A 81 -15.06 -12.96 -0.90
N VAL A 82 -16.25 -12.83 -1.50
CA VAL A 82 -17.51 -13.30 -0.92
C VAL A 82 -17.61 -14.83 -0.98
N LYS A 83 -17.10 -15.45 -2.06
CA LYS A 83 -17.08 -16.92 -2.20
C LYS A 83 -16.01 -17.59 -1.35
N SER A 84 -14.91 -16.91 -1.04
CA SER A 84 -13.94 -17.42 -0.07
C SER A 84 -14.59 -17.40 1.29
N SER A 85 -14.95 -18.56 1.83
CA SER A 85 -15.47 -18.65 3.18
C SER A 85 -14.42 -18.03 4.12
N PHE A 86 -14.86 -17.12 4.99
CA PHE A 86 -14.05 -16.70 6.13
C PHE A 86 -14.06 -17.84 7.17
N GLN A 87 -13.75 -19.07 6.74
CA GLN A 87 -13.41 -20.19 7.62
C GLN A 87 -11.96 -20.03 8.08
N GLY A 88 -11.63 -18.85 8.61
CA GLY A 88 -10.47 -18.73 9.46
C GLY A 88 -10.87 -19.30 10.79
N GLU A 89 -10.27 -20.43 11.20
CA GLU A 89 -10.11 -20.69 12.63
C GLU A 89 -9.71 -19.38 13.29
N ARG A 90 -10.36 -19.04 14.40
CA ARG A 90 -10.18 -17.77 15.13
C ARG A 90 -8.68 -17.48 15.23
N ALA A 91 -8.17 -16.58 14.38
CA ALA A 91 -6.74 -16.38 14.28
C ALA A 91 -6.24 -15.95 15.66
N LYS A 92 -5.42 -16.80 16.29
CA LYS A 92 -4.86 -16.48 17.59
C LYS A 92 -4.01 -15.24 17.40
N ILE A 93 -4.33 -14.17 18.13
CA ILE A 93 -3.46 -13.00 18.23
C ILE A 93 -2.20 -13.51 18.93
N LEU A 94 -1.15 -13.70 18.15
CA LEU A 94 0.15 -14.09 18.66
C LEU A 94 0.84 -12.83 19.18
N TYR A 95 1.24 -12.86 20.44
CA TYR A 95 2.02 -11.78 21.05
C TYR A 95 3.48 -12.15 20.96
N GLY A 96 4.24 -11.38 20.19
CA GLY A 96 5.66 -11.60 19.97
C GLY A 96 6.30 -10.40 19.28
N ARG A 97 7.64 -10.35 19.30
CA ARG A 97 8.40 -9.23 18.71
C ARG A 97 8.22 -9.13 17.20
N LEU A 98 8.06 -10.25 16.50
CA LEU A 98 7.73 -10.28 15.07
C LEU A 98 6.38 -9.63 14.81
N GLU A 99 5.38 -9.96 15.62
CA GLU A 99 4.04 -9.37 15.54
C GLU A 99 4.06 -7.88 15.89
N GLY A 100 4.92 -7.46 16.82
CA GLY A 100 5.21 -6.05 17.07
C GLY A 100 5.64 -5.30 15.80
N HIS A 101 6.61 -5.84 15.05
CA HIS A 101 7.05 -5.25 13.78
C HIS A 101 5.93 -5.18 12.72
N LEU A 102 5.07 -6.21 12.65
CA LEU A 102 3.91 -6.23 11.74
C LEU A 102 2.84 -5.20 12.14
N VAL A 103 2.59 -5.02 13.44
CA VAL A 103 1.68 -3.99 13.95
C VAL A 103 2.24 -2.59 13.68
N THR A 104 3.55 -2.37 13.88
CA THR A 104 4.22 -1.12 13.52
C THR A 104 4.11 -0.85 12.02
N ASP A 105 4.28 -1.87 11.16
CA ASP A 105 4.08 -1.76 9.71
C ASP A 105 2.66 -1.32 9.36
N PHE A 106 1.65 -1.93 10.00
CA PHE A 106 0.25 -1.53 9.86
C PHE A 106 0.03 -0.07 10.25
N ILE A 107 0.55 0.37 11.41
CA ILE A 107 0.39 1.75 11.89
C ILE A 107 1.01 2.73 10.89
N PHE A 108 2.25 2.50 10.44
CA PHE A 108 2.88 3.37 9.45
C PHE A 108 2.09 3.42 8.15
N THR A 109 1.71 2.25 7.61
CA THR A 109 0.94 2.18 6.36
C THR A 109 -0.39 2.92 6.48
N PHE A 110 -1.10 2.72 7.60
CA PHE A 110 -2.38 3.38 7.86
C PHE A 110 -2.24 4.89 7.95
N LEU A 111 -1.29 5.39 8.74
CA LEU A 111 -1.08 6.82 8.91
C LEU A 111 -0.68 7.48 7.59
N PHE A 112 0.23 6.90 6.81
CA PHE A 112 0.57 7.43 5.50
C PHE A 112 -0.62 7.42 4.54
N ALA A 113 -1.35 6.30 4.43
CA ALA A 113 -2.54 6.22 3.59
C ALA A 113 -3.57 7.29 3.98
N LEU A 114 -3.87 7.41 5.27
CA LEU A 114 -4.84 8.38 5.77
C LEU A 114 -4.39 9.82 5.53
N SER A 115 -3.14 10.16 5.86
CA SER A 115 -2.61 11.52 5.69
C SER A 115 -2.61 11.95 4.23
N PHE A 116 -2.14 11.11 3.29
CA PHE A 116 -2.15 11.42 1.87
C PHE A 116 -3.58 11.47 1.29
N TYR A 117 -4.53 10.73 1.87
CA TYR A 117 -5.91 10.72 1.42
C TYR A 117 -6.70 11.96 1.90
N VAL A 118 -6.63 12.27 3.18
CA VAL A 118 -7.39 13.36 3.81
C VAL A 118 -6.75 14.71 3.51
N PHE A 119 -5.42 14.80 3.58
CA PHE A 119 -4.68 16.06 3.46
C PHE A 119 -3.67 16.06 2.29
N PRO A 120 -4.04 15.68 1.05
CA PRO A 120 -3.09 15.54 -0.05
C PRO A 120 -2.32 16.83 -0.36
N GLY A 121 -3.00 17.98 -0.30
CA GLY A 121 -2.39 19.28 -0.57
C GLY A 121 -1.35 19.68 0.46
N HIS A 122 -1.58 19.39 1.75
CA HIS A 122 -0.58 19.62 2.80
C HIS A 122 0.59 18.64 2.62
N MET A 123 0.28 17.34 2.49
CA MET A 123 1.28 16.29 2.39
C MET A 123 2.22 16.50 1.21
N LEU A 124 1.72 16.87 0.04
CA LEU A 124 2.54 17.11 -1.14
C LEU A 124 3.08 18.56 -1.18
N GLY A 125 2.37 19.52 -0.61
CA GLY A 125 2.64 20.96 -0.77
C GLY A 125 3.94 21.42 -0.15
N PHE A 126 4.34 20.88 1.01
CA PHE A 126 5.64 21.21 1.59
C PHE A 126 6.81 20.49 0.89
N GLN A 127 6.53 19.42 0.14
CA GLN A 127 7.52 18.62 -0.59
C GLN A 127 7.81 19.15 -2.00
N ALA A 128 6.89 19.91 -2.59
CA ALA A 128 6.99 20.41 -3.96
C ALA A 128 7.28 21.92 -4.00
N LYS A 129 8.16 22.35 -4.91
CA LYS A 129 8.38 23.78 -5.22
C LYS A 129 7.24 24.37 -6.04
N ILE A 130 6.54 23.53 -6.81
CA ILE A 130 5.48 23.95 -7.72
C ILE A 130 4.16 24.18 -6.98
N LYS A 131 3.34 25.08 -7.51
CA LYS A 131 1.97 25.26 -7.04
C LYS A 131 1.14 24.03 -7.41
N LEU A 132 0.70 23.30 -6.41
CA LEU A 132 -0.17 22.14 -6.60
C LEU A 132 -1.57 22.58 -7.04
N ASP A 133 -2.07 21.95 -8.09
CA ASP A 133 -3.45 22.11 -8.52
C ASP A 133 -4.36 20.98 -8.01
N LYS A 134 -5.64 21.05 -8.39
CA LYS A 134 -6.65 20.04 -8.03
C LYS A 134 -6.31 18.65 -8.58
N MET A 135 -5.64 18.57 -9.73
CA MET A 135 -5.25 17.29 -10.34
C MET A 135 -4.17 16.60 -9.51
N HIS A 136 -3.15 17.33 -9.05
CA HIS A 136 -2.13 16.80 -8.15
C HIS A 136 -2.74 16.24 -6.87
N ALA A 137 -3.68 16.98 -6.27
CA ALA A 137 -4.40 16.53 -5.08
C ALA A 137 -5.21 15.26 -5.35
N SER A 138 -5.89 15.17 -6.49
CA SER A 138 -6.65 13.98 -6.89
C SER A 138 -5.76 12.75 -7.13
N ILE A 139 -4.64 12.90 -7.85
CA ILE A 139 -3.68 11.80 -8.08
C ILE A 139 -3.11 11.31 -6.75
N THR A 140 -2.83 12.22 -5.82
CA THR A 140 -2.32 11.88 -4.49
C THR A 140 -3.34 11.04 -3.70
N ARG A 141 -4.63 11.40 -3.74
CA ARG A 141 -5.68 10.59 -3.13
C ARG A 141 -5.83 9.22 -3.79
N LEU A 142 -5.70 9.14 -5.11
CA LEU A 142 -5.74 7.87 -5.84
C LEU A 142 -4.57 6.95 -5.44
N MET A 143 -3.36 7.50 -5.25
CA MET A 143 -2.24 6.74 -4.68
C MET A 143 -2.56 6.25 -3.27
N ALA A 144 -3.09 7.12 -2.42
CA ALA A 144 -3.44 6.79 -1.04
C ALA A 144 -4.54 5.72 -0.93
N ALA A 145 -5.53 5.74 -1.84
CA ALA A 145 -6.58 4.74 -1.93
C ALA A 145 -6.01 3.32 -2.09
N ILE A 146 -4.93 3.16 -2.84
CA ILE A 146 -4.27 1.86 -3.04
C ILE A 146 -3.40 1.50 -1.84
N LEU A 147 -2.86 2.48 -1.12
CA LEU A 147 -2.19 2.20 0.15
C LEU A 147 -3.16 1.61 1.18
N PHE A 148 -4.46 1.94 1.16
CA PHE A 148 -5.45 1.29 2.03
C PHE A 148 -5.59 -0.22 1.79
N ASN A 149 -5.37 -0.72 0.57
CA ASN A 149 -5.25 -2.16 0.34
C ASN A 149 -4.06 -2.73 1.14
N SER A 150 -2.90 -2.09 1.03
CA SER A 150 -1.71 -2.50 1.77
C SER A 150 -1.89 -2.39 3.29
N THR A 151 -2.62 -1.38 3.76
CA THR A 151 -3.01 -1.24 5.17
C THR A 151 -3.82 -2.43 5.65
N PHE A 152 -4.83 -2.85 4.88
CA PHE A 152 -5.66 -3.98 5.26
C PHE A 152 -4.84 -5.28 5.36
N ILE A 153 -3.96 -5.52 4.38
CA ILE A 153 -3.05 -6.67 4.41
C ILE A 153 -2.11 -6.59 5.63
N ALA A 154 -1.52 -5.43 5.90
CA ALA A 154 -0.65 -5.21 7.05
C ALA A 154 -1.37 -5.47 8.38
N GLY A 155 -2.60 -4.98 8.53
CA GLY A 155 -3.41 -5.19 9.75
C GLY A 155 -3.74 -6.66 10.00
N SER A 156 -3.91 -7.44 8.93
CA SER A 156 -4.14 -8.88 9.01
C SER A 156 -2.86 -9.71 9.12
N SER A 157 -1.70 -9.15 8.78
CA SER A 157 -0.44 -9.92 8.70
C SER A 157 0.00 -10.54 10.03
N SER A 158 -0.30 -9.88 11.15
CA SER A 158 -0.04 -10.41 12.50
C SER A 158 -0.81 -11.71 12.79
N ARG A 159 -1.92 -11.92 12.10
CA ARG A 159 -2.85 -13.05 12.24
C ARG A 159 -2.53 -14.23 11.35
N PHE A 160 -1.55 -14.12 10.45
CA PHE A 160 -1.13 -15.26 9.64
C PHE A 160 -0.58 -16.37 10.55
N THR A 161 -0.98 -17.60 10.27
CA THR A 161 -0.64 -18.76 11.09
C THR A 161 0.80 -19.17 10.84
N SER A 162 1.21 -19.18 9.57
CA SER A 162 2.58 -19.51 9.19
C SER A 162 3.52 -18.34 9.42
N LYS A 163 4.66 -18.63 10.04
CA LYS A 163 5.78 -17.70 10.16
C LYS A 163 6.34 -17.32 8.79
N ASP A 164 6.39 -18.26 7.85
CA ASP A 164 6.91 -18.01 6.50
C ASP A 164 6.07 -16.99 5.76
N ASP A 165 4.75 -17.00 5.99
CA ASP A 165 3.84 -16.03 5.37
C ASP A 165 4.00 -14.62 5.97
N LYS A 166 4.28 -14.52 7.28
CA LYS A 166 4.67 -13.25 7.93
C LYS A 166 5.98 -12.72 7.35
N LEU A 167 6.95 -13.60 7.15
CA LEU A 167 8.25 -13.24 6.56
C LEU A 167 8.12 -12.87 5.08
N ALA A 168 7.27 -13.56 4.32
CA ALA A 168 6.95 -13.24 2.93
C ALA A 168 6.31 -11.85 2.82
N PHE A 169 5.43 -11.50 3.75
CA PHE A 169 4.87 -10.15 3.83
C PHE A 169 5.96 -9.10 4.08
N LEU A 170 6.82 -9.29 5.08
CA LEU A 170 7.93 -8.36 5.36
C LEU A 170 8.92 -8.26 4.20
N LEU A 171 9.22 -9.36 3.51
CA LEU A 171 10.06 -9.34 2.31
C LEU A 171 9.42 -8.54 1.18
N SER A 172 8.12 -8.74 0.93
CA SER A 172 7.39 -7.95 -0.07
C SER A 172 7.37 -6.46 0.28
N ARG A 173 7.38 -6.13 1.58
CA ARG A 173 7.47 -4.77 2.10
C ARG A 173 8.86 -4.18 1.88
N ILE A 174 9.94 -4.91 2.18
CA ILE A 174 11.32 -4.49 1.93
C ILE A 174 11.51 -4.14 0.45
N ILE A 175 11.08 -5.02 -0.47
CA ILE A 175 11.19 -4.78 -1.91
C ILE A 175 10.34 -3.58 -2.32
N GLY A 176 9.10 -3.49 -1.83
CA GLY A 176 8.20 -2.37 -2.14
C GLY A 176 8.73 -1.02 -1.68
N ILE A 177 9.18 -0.91 -0.43
CA ILE A 177 9.74 0.34 0.11
C ILE A 177 11.03 0.72 -0.59
N THR A 178 11.89 -0.26 -0.90
CA THR A 178 13.11 0.00 -1.69
C THR A 178 12.76 0.59 -3.05
N GLY A 179 11.74 0.04 -3.74
CA GLY A 179 11.23 0.60 -4.99
C GLY A 179 10.69 2.03 -4.86
N TYR A 180 10.06 2.37 -3.72
CA TYR A 180 9.63 3.75 -3.46
C TYR A 180 10.80 4.71 -3.26
N ILE A 181 11.80 4.32 -2.46
CA ILE A 181 13.00 5.13 -2.23
C ILE A 181 13.74 5.36 -3.56
N LEU A 182 13.92 4.32 -4.37
CA LEU A 182 14.52 4.47 -5.70
C LEU A 182 13.70 5.39 -6.62
N SER A 183 12.36 5.29 -6.57
CA SER A 183 11.48 6.20 -7.32
C SER A 183 11.64 7.66 -6.86
N GLN A 184 11.81 7.90 -5.56
CA GLN A 184 12.01 9.22 -4.97
C GLN A 184 13.37 9.82 -5.38
N ILE A 185 14.44 9.01 -5.29
CA ILE A 185 15.78 9.39 -5.75
C ILE A 185 15.73 9.74 -7.24
N TYR A 186 15.13 8.87 -8.06
CA TYR A 186 14.96 9.13 -9.48
C TYR A 186 14.22 10.46 -9.73
N ALA A 187 13.10 10.70 -9.05
CA ALA A 187 12.35 11.94 -9.18
C ALA A 187 13.18 13.18 -8.77
N GLN A 188 13.98 13.06 -7.71
CA GLN A 188 14.86 14.13 -7.22
C GLN A 188 16.00 14.45 -8.20
N LEU A 189 16.55 13.43 -8.87
CA LEU A 189 17.66 13.58 -9.82
C LEU A 189 17.22 14.05 -11.20
N THR A 190 15.98 13.74 -11.59
CA THR A 190 15.49 14.00 -12.97
C THR A 190 14.56 15.19 -13.09
N THR A 191 14.02 15.69 -11.97
CA THR A 191 13.08 16.82 -11.98
C THR A 191 13.40 17.83 -10.89
N ASP A 192 13.26 19.11 -11.22
CA ASP A 192 13.63 20.20 -10.30
C ASP A 192 12.47 20.69 -9.41
N ASN A 193 11.38 19.91 -9.38
CA ASN A 193 10.11 20.28 -8.75
C ASN A 193 10.07 20.04 -7.24
N TRP A 194 11.11 19.47 -6.65
CA TRP A 194 11.10 18.96 -5.27
C TRP A 194 11.91 19.82 -4.31
N THR A 195 11.38 20.09 -3.12
CA THR A 195 12.08 20.76 -2.04
C THR A 195 12.98 19.77 -1.28
N HIS A 196 13.83 20.28 -0.39
CA HIS A 196 14.60 19.42 0.53
C HIS A 196 13.70 18.59 1.46
N TRP A 197 12.46 19.02 1.71
CA TRP A 197 11.50 18.25 2.50
C TRP A 197 11.05 16.96 1.82
N HIS A 198 11.13 16.87 0.49
CA HIS A 198 10.91 15.61 -0.21
C HIS A 198 11.93 14.53 0.23
N VAL A 199 13.18 14.94 0.49
CA VAL A 199 14.22 14.06 1.06
C VAL A 199 13.91 13.75 2.53
N TYR A 200 13.75 14.78 3.37
CA TYR A 200 13.62 14.58 4.81
C TYR A 200 12.33 13.92 5.24
N PHE A 201 11.21 14.19 4.58
CA PHE A 201 9.94 13.58 4.92
C PHE A 201 9.70 12.31 4.12
N GLY A 202 9.85 12.39 2.79
CA GLY A 202 9.62 11.27 1.89
C GLY A 202 10.62 10.15 2.12
N MET A 203 11.91 10.41 1.92
CA MET A 203 12.93 9.35 1.96
C MET A 203 13.25 8.88 3.38
N LEU A 204 13.39 9.78 4.37
CA LEU A 204 13.68 9.37 5.75
C LEU A 204 12.51 8.58 6.35
N GLY A 205 11.26 9.03 6.14
CA GLY A 205 10.08 8.31 6.61
C GLY A 205 9.99 6.91 6.00
N MET A 206 10.24 6.78 4.70
CA MET A 206 10.34 5.49 4.02
C MET A 206 11.51 4.64 4.56
N THR A 207 12.64 5.26 4.92
CA THR A 207 13.80 4.56 5.47
C THR A 207 13.53 3.98 6.85
N VAL A 208 12.87 4.74 7.74
CA VAL A 208 12.44 4.23 9.05
C VAL A 208 11.47 3.05 8.86
N TRP A 209 10.56 3.18 7.90
CA TRP A 209 9.63 2.11 7.56
C TRP A 209 10.35 0.86 7.03
N LEU A 210 11.36 1.04 6.18
CA LEU A 210 12.22 -0.04 5.67
C LEU A 210 12.98 -0.73 6.80
N VAL A 211 13.59 0.04 7.71
CA VAL A 211 14.33 -0.49 8.86
C VAL A 211 13.42 -1.36 9.73
N ASN A 212 12.18 -0.94 9.99
CA ASN A 212 11.22 -1.78 10.70
C ASN A 212 10.96 -3.12 9.99
N ALA A 213 10.77 -3.08 8.66
CA ALA A 213 10.52 -4.29 7.88
C ALA A 213 11.73 -5.24 7.87
N VAL A 214 12.94 -4.70 7.69
CA VAL A 214 14.21 -5.45 7.73
C VAL A 214 14.43 -6.05 9.12
N ALA A 215 14.27 -5.27 10.18
CA ALA A 215 14.45 -5.73 11.56
C ALA A 215 13.48 -6.87 11.89
N GLY A 216 12.20 -6.74 11.53
CA GLY A 216 11.21 -7.81 11.70
C GLY A 216 11.58 -9.08 10.92
N TYR A 217 12.04 -8.92 9.67
CA TYR A 217 12.42 -10.06 8.82
C TYR A 217 13.64 -10.81 9.39
N MET A 218 14.68 -10.07 9.78
CA MET A 218 15.89 -10.64 10.38
C MET A 218 15.60 -11.34 11.70
N TYR A 219 14.80 -10.71 12.58
CA TYR A 219 14.41 -11.32 13.85
C TYR A 219 13.66 -12.64 13.64
N GLY A 220 12.72 -12.67 12.69
CA GLY A 220 12.01 -13.89 12.37
C GLY A 220 12.96 -14.99 11.86
N ARG A 221 13.95 -14.67 11.02
CA ARG A 221 14.92 -15.67 10.52
C ARG A 221 15.88 -16.19 11.60
N GLN A 222 16.38 -15.34 12.48
CA GLN A 222 17.31 -15.75 13.54
C GLN A 222 16.70 -16.82 14.47
N LYS A 223 15.43 -16.67 14.86
CA LYS A 223 14.74 -17.65 15.71
C LYS A 223 14.57 -19.02 15.05
N GLU A 224 14.66 -19.10 13.71
CA GLU A 224 14.62 -20.38 13.00
C GLU A 224 15.90 -21.18 13.23
N GLN A 225 17.05 -20.50 13.17
CA GLN A 225 18.38 -21.13 13.29
C GLN A 225 18.63 -21.67 14.70
N THR A 226 18.17 -20.97 15.74
CA THR A 226 18.34 -21.38 17.14
C THR A 226 17.49 -22.57 17.58
N HIS A 227 16.54 -23.03 16.76
CA HIS A 227 15.71 -24.21 17.05
C HIS A 227 16.08 -25.45 16.22
N THR A 228 17.07 -25.30 15.32
CA THR A 228 17.63 -26.38 14.49
C THR A 228 19.00 -26.87 14.95
N GLU A 229 19.55 -26.27 16.00
CA GLU A 229 20.74 -26.72 16.75
C GLU A 229 20.30 -27.40 18.05
#